data_AF-A0A6N9A6N1-F1
#
_entry.id   AF-A0A6N9A6N1-F1
#
_cell.length_a   1.000
_cell.length_b   1.000
_cell.length_c   1.000
_cell.angle_alpha   90.00
_cell.angle_beta   90.00
_cell.angle_gamma   90.00
#
_symmetry.space_group_name_H-M   'P 1'
#
loop_
_entity.id
_entity.type
_entity.pdbx_description
1 polymer ?
#
loop_
_entity_poly.entity_id
_entity_poly.type
_entity_poly.pdbx_seq_one_letter_code
_entity_poly.pdbx_strand_id
1 'polypeptide(L)'
;MCEADTTVGARSAERPTRRLAALGAHAGLSTGCWTLNGEVVAPGPYPARLRRVVGIGAHRAARAEIGSWPGYGPTPLRSADRLAGRLGVEAVWVKDESGRFGLGSFKALGGGWGG
;
A
#
# COMPACT_ATOMS: atom_id res chain seq x y z
N MET A 1 41.80 -5.69 18.77
CA MET A 1 41.12 -6.99 18.55
C MET A 1 39.67 -6.68 18.19
N CYS A 2 39.39 -6.78 16.90
CA CYS A 2 38.14 -6.66 16.14
C CYS A 2 37.26 -5.40 16.29
N GLU A 3 37.65 -4.36 15.55
CA GLU A 3 36.70 -3.58 14.75
C GLU A 3 36.18 -4.45 13.60
N ALA A 4 34.89 -4.36 13.29
CA ALA A 4 34.34 -4.80 12.02
C ALA A 4 33.56 -3.63 11.41
N ASP A 5 34.33 -2.83 10.68
CA ASP A 5 33.86 -1.89 9.67
C ASP A 5 33.00 -2.65 8.65
N THR A 6 31.73 -2.27 8.53
CA THR A 6 30.87 -2.73 7.43
C THR A 6 30.40 -1.51 6.67
N THR A 7 31.32 -0.95 5.88
CA THR A 7 30.98 0.03 4.85
C THR A 7 30.08 -0.66 3.81
N VAL A 8 28.76 -0.49 3.92
CA VAL A 8 27.83 -0.81 2.82
C VAL A 8 28.09 0.23 1.73
N GLY A 9 28.90 -0.16 0.74
CA GLY A 9 29.19 0.63 -0.43
C GLY A 9 27.89 1.04 -1.13
N ALA A 10 27.66 2.35 -1.17
CA ALA A 10 26.65 2.97 -2.01
C ALA A 10 26.95 2.66 -3.47
N ARG A 11 26.31 1.63 -4.03
CA ARG A 11 26.20 1.50 -5.49
C ARG A 11 25.11 2.44 -5.95
N SER A 12 25.51 3.68 -6.20
CA SER A 12 24.78 4.60 -7.06
C SER A 12 24.66 3.95 -8.44
N ALA A 13 23.46 3.48 -8.75
CA ALA A 13 23.04 3.23 -10.11
C ALA A 13 21.80 4.08 -10.30
N GLU A 14 21.96 5.26 -10.91
CA GLU A 14 20.84 6.00 -11.47
C GLU A 14 20.16 5.07 -12.49
N ARG A 15 19.09 4.42 -12.06
CA ARG A 15 18.32 3.50 -12.90
C ARG A 15 17.38 4.33 -13.76
N PRO A 16 17.35 4.12 -15.10
CA PRO A 16 16.50 4.90 -15.98
C PRO A 16 15.02 4.64 -15.63
N THR A 17 14.40 5.61 -14.97
CA THR A 17 12.96 5.62 -14.72
C THR A 17 12.27 6.04 -16.01
N ARG A 18 11.63 5.08 -16.69
CA ARG A 18 10.77 5.42 -17.82
C ARG A 18 9.54 6.13 -17.28
N ARG A 19 9.51 7.47 -17.34
CA ARG A 19 8.29 8.25 -17.10
C ARG A 19 7.23 7.76 -18.09
N LEU A 20 6.14 7.20 -17.59
CA LEU A 20 4.94 7.06 -18.39
C LEU A 20 4.35 8.46 -18.55
N ALA A 21 4.16 8.90 -19.79
CA ALA A 21 3.19 9.94 -20.07
C ALA A 21 1.86 9.50 -19.44
N ALA A 22 1.24 10.42 -18.69
CA ALA A 22 0.05 10.18 -17.89
C ALA A 22 -0.92 9.21 -18.58
N LEU A 23 -1.00 7.97 -18.07
CA LEU A 23 -2.06 7.05 -18.42
C LEU A 23 -3.35 7.65 -17.87
N GLY A 24 -4.09 8.35 -18.74
CA GLY A 24 -5.50 8.73 -18.60
C GLY A 24 -5.90 9.34 -17.27
N ALA A 25 -6.14 10.65 -17.26
CA ALA A 25 -6.82 11.32 -16.16
C ALA A 25 -8.18 10.66 -15.88
N HIS A 26 -8.24 9.83 -14.83
CA HIS A 26 -9.51 9.55 -14.17
C HIS A 26 -9.92 10.83 -13.45
N ALA A 27 -10.97 11.48 -13.95
CA ALA A 27 -11.48 12.76 -13.43
C ALA A 27 -11.62 12.70 -11.90
N GLY A 28 -10.75 13.42 -11.19
CA GLY A 28 -10.79 13.57 -9.73
C GLY A 28 -9.50 13.20 -8.97
N LEU A 29 -8.50 12.59 -9.60
CA LEU A 29 -7.19 12.36 -8.97
C LEU A 29 -6.20 13.43 -9.44
N SER A 30 -5.48 14.07 -8.51
CA SER A 30 -4.40 15.00 -8.82
C SER A 30 -3.38 14.34 -9.76
N THR A 31 -2.80 15.16 -10.63
CA THR A 31 -1.73 14.80 -11.57
C THR A 31 -0.44 14.39 -10.83
N GLY A 32 -0.46 13.22 -10.20
CA GLY A 32 0.73 12.57 -9.66
C GLY A 32 1.56 11.99 -10.79
N CYS A 33 2.88 12.18 -10.72
CA CYS A 33 3.81 11.46 -11.58
C CYS A 33 3.94 10.01 -11.07
N TRP A 34 3.19 9.09 -11.67
CA TRP A 34 3.27 7.67 -11.33
C TRP A 34 4.53 7.05 -11.95
N THR A 35 5.35 6.41 -11.12
CA THR A 35 6.43 5.53 -11.58
C THR A 35 5.91 4.10 -11.59
N LEU A 36 5.90 3.47 -12.77
CA LEU A 36 5.62 2.05 -12.87
C LEU A 36 6.91 1.28 -12.62
N ASN A 37 6.83 0.14 -11.95
CA ASN A 37 7.97 -0.75 -11.81
C ASN A 37 8.44 -1.21 -13.19
N GLY A 38 9.71 -0.93 -13.54
CA GLY A 38 10.29 -1.33 -14.83
C GLY A 38 10.44 -2.84 -15.00
N GLU A 39 10.42 -3.60 -13.90
CA GLU A 39 10.48 -5.06 -13.87
C GLU A 39 9.10 -5.73 -14.11
N VAL A 40 8.08 -4.98 -14.53
CA VAL A 40 6.78 -5.59 -14.87
C VAL A 40 6.95 -6.41 -16.15
N VAL A 41 7.10 -7.72 -15.97
CA VAL A 41 7.45 -8.66 -17.05
C VAL A 41 6.32 -8.86 -18.08
N ALA A 42 5.08 -8.45 -17.81
CA ALA A 42 4.02 -8.45 -18.83
C ALA A 42 2.82 -7.57 -18.41
N PRO A 43 2.60 -6.39 -19.04
CA PRO A 43 1.35 -5.66 -18.89
C PRO A 43 0.25 -6.38 -19.71
N GLY A 44 -0.39 -7.37 -19.10
CA GLY A 44 -1.58 -8.04 -19.64
C GLY A 44 -2.83 -7.75 -18.79
N PRO A 45 -4.03 -8.15 -19.25
CA PRO A 45 -5.23 -8.11 -18.42
C PRO A 45 -4.96 -8.80 -17.07
N TYR A 46 -5.43 -8.19 -15.97
CA TYR A 46 -5.24 -8.76 -14.64
C TYR A 46 -5.76 -10.21 -14.60
N PRO A 47 -4.94 -11.21 -14.21
CA PRO A 47 -5.29 -12.62 -14.38
C PRO A 47 -6.63 -12.97 -13.73
N ALA A 48 -7.51 -13.64 -14.48
CA ALA A 48 -8.88 -13.93 -14.03
C ALA A 48 -8.93 -14.67 -12.68
N ARG A 49 -7.98 -15.59 -12.44
CA ARG A 49 -7.84 -16.30 -11.16
C ARG A 49 -7.60 -15.35 -9.98
N LEU A 50 -6.75 -14.33 -10.17
CA LEU A 50 -6.43 -13.36 -9.12
C LEU A 50 -7.54 -12.34 -8.98
N ARG A 51 -8.20 -11.97 -10.09
CA ARG A 51 -9.35 -11.05 -10.07
C ARG A 51 -10.49 -11.58 -9.20
N ARG A 52 -10.63 -12.90 -9.09
CA ARG A 52 -11.61 -13.53 -8.19
C ARG A 52 -11.29 -13.32 -6.71
N VAL A 53 -10.01 -13.24 -6.34
CA VAL A 53 -9.56 -13.19 -4.93
C VAL A 53 -9.32 -11.76 -4.48
N VAL A 54 -8.56 -10.97 -5.25
CA VAL A 54 -8.12 -9.61 -4.89
C VAL A 54 -8.64 -8.54 -5.86
N GLY A 55 -9.63 -8.88 -6.69
CA GLY A 55 -10.25 -7.92 -7.60
C GLY A 55 -11.14 -6.92 -6.88
N ILE A 56 -11.44 -5.81 -7.56
CA ILE A 56 -12.26 -4.70 -7.04
C ILE A 56 -13.64 -5.19 -6.59
N GLY A 57 -14.26 -6.13 -7.32
CA GLY A 57 -15.56 -6.70 -6.94
C GLY A 57 -15.50 -7.45 -5.61
N ALA A 58 -14.52 -8.35 -5.45
CA ALA A 58 -14.30 -9.08 -4.20
C ALA A 58 -13.99 -8.13 -3.03
N HIS A 59 -13.16 -7.11 -3.25
CA HIS A 59 -12.89 -6.08 -2.24
C HIS A 59 -14.16 -5.32 -1.82
N ARG A 60 -15.02 -4.94 -2.77
CA ARG A 60 -16.28 -4.25 -2.45
C ARG A 60 -17.21 -5.14 -1.62
N ALA A 61 -17.33 -6.42 -1.96
CA ALA A 61 -18.12 -7.38 -1.20
C ALA A 61 -17.57 -7.54 0.23
N ALA A 62 -16.27 -7.76 0.37
CA ALA A 62 -15.62 -7.86 1.67
C ALA A 62 -15.81 -6.59 2.52
N ARG A 63 -15.67 -5.39 1.91
CA ARG A 63 -15.89 -4.12 2.61
C ARG A 63 -17.32 -3.94 3.10
N ALA A 64 -18.31 -4.35 2.30
CA ALA A 64 -19.72 -4.27 2.68
C ALA A 64 -20.02 -5.19 3.87
N GLU A 65 -19.55 -6.44 3.79
CA GLU A 65 -19.71 -7.45 4.84
C GLU A 65 -19.05 -7.00 6.15
N ILE A 66 -17.75 -6.71 6.12
CA ILE A 66 -16.98 -6.24 7.29
C ILE A 66 -17.60 -4.97 7.88
N GLY A 67 -18.10 -4.08 7.02
CA GLY A 67 -18.75 -2.83 7.44
C GLY A 67 -20.02 -3.04 8.25
N SER A 68 -20.65 -4.21 8.14
CA SER A 68 -21.86 -4.58 8.88
C SER A 68 -21.58 -5.19 10.26
N TRP A 69 -20.33 -5.59 10.55
CA TRP A 69 -20.00 -6.29 11.78
C TRP A 69 -20.19 -5.38 13.01
N PRO A 70 -20.75 -5.90 14.12
CA PRO A 70 -20.85 -5.16 15.36
C PRO A 70 -19.49 -4.63 15.83
N GLY A 71 -19.43 -3.35 16.19
CA GLY A 71 -18.18 -2.71 16.62
C GLY A 71 -17.23 -2.33 15.48
N TYR A 72 -17.61 -2.52 14.22
CA TYR A 72 -16.86 -1.96 13.09
C TYR A 72 -16.95 -0.43 13.09
N GLY A 73 -15.80 0.22 12.97
CA GLY A 73 -15.71 1.67 12.78
C GLY A 73 -14.43 2.03 12.02
N PRO A 74 -14.37 3.18 11.33
CA PRO A 74 -13.14 3.62 10.69
C PRO A 74 -12.03 3.85 11.72
N THR A 75 -10.86 3.28 11.47
CA THR A 75 -9.65 3.52 12.27
C THR A 75 -8.96 4.83 11.85
N PRO A 76 -8.22 5.50 12.75
CA PRO A 76 -7.53 6.75 12.44
C PRO A 76 -6.50 6.60 11.31
N LEU A 77 -6.35 7.66 10.51
CA LEU A 77 -5.21 7.86 9.62
C LEU A 77 -4.37 9.00 10.22
N ARG A 78 -3.14 8.70 10.64
CA ARG A 78 -2.27 9.65 11.36
C ARG A 78 -1.16 10.15 10.43
N SER A 79 -0.84 11.43 10.49
CA SER A 79 0.36 11.95 9.85
C SER A 79 1.60 11.54 10.65
N ALA A 80 2.69 11.23 9.95
CA ALA A 80 3.99 10.92 10.53
C ALA A 80 5.04 11.93 10.03
N ASP A 81 4.80 13.22 10.30
CA ASP A 81 5.54 14.34 9.69
C ASP A 81 7.04 14.30 10.01
N ARG A 82 7.42 13.89 11.22
CA ARG A 82 8.84 13.70 11.59
C ARG A 82 9.51 12.61 10.75
N LEU A 83 8.79 11.53 10.44
CA LEU A 83 9.29 10.46 9.59
C LEU A 83 9.40 10.93 8.14
N ALA A 84 8.40 11.68 7.66
CA ALA A 84 8.45 12.28 6.32
C ALA A 84 9.68 13.19 6.15
N GLY A 85 9.94 14.07 7.13
CA GLY A 85 11.12 14.93 7.13
C GLY A 85 12.45 14.16 7.16
N ARG A 86 12.52 13.06 7.92
CA ARG A 86 13.71 12.17 7.94
C ARG A 86 13.94 11.41 6.63
N LEU A 87 12.87 11.07 5.91
CA LEU A 87 12.94 10.33 4.65
C LEU A 87 13.04 11.24 3.42
N GLY A 88 12.87 12.56 3.57
CA GLY A 88 12.87 13.50 2.46
C GLY A 88 11.69 13.32 1.50
N VAL A 89 10.56 12.80 1.98
CA VAL A 89 9.32 12.62 1.20
C VAL A 89 8.27 13.64 1.62
N GLU A 90 7.32 13.94 0.74
CA GLU A 90 6.26 14.93 1.00
C GLU A 90 5.43 14.59 2.23
N ALA A 91 4.97 13.33 2.35
CA ALA A 91 4.13 12.90 3.44
C ALA A 91 4.27 11.41 3.73
N VAL A 92 4.07 11.06 4.99
CA VAL A 92 3.89 9.67 5.43
C VAL A 92 2.62 9.61 6.27
N TRP A 93 1.74 8.68 5.90
CA TRP A 93 0.47 8.44 6.58
C TRP A 93 0.44 7.04 7.16
N VAL A 94 0.02 6.92 8.41
CA VAL A 94 -0.09 5.65 9.14
C VAL A 94 -1.55 5.34 9.39
N LYS A 95 -2.04 4.23 8.84
CA LYS A 95 -3.35 3.69 9.16
C LYS A 95 -3.28 2.94 10.50
N ASP A 96 -3.87 3.51 11.54
CA ASP A 96 -3.75 3.01 12.91
C ASP A 96 -4.79 1.91 13.19
N GLU A 97 -4.42 0.67 12.89
CA GLU A 97 -5.25 -0.51 13.12
C GLU A 97 -5.10 -1.11 14.53
N SER A 98 -4.37 -0.46 15.45
CA SER A 98 -4.12 -1.01 16.79
C SER A 98 -5.40 -1.19 17.62
N GLY A 99 -6.36 -0.27 17.47
CA GLY A 99 -7.66 -0.33 18.13
C GLY A 99 -8.69 -1.22 17.45
N ARG A 100 -8.40 -1.79 16.28
CA ARG A 100 -9.35 -2.56 15.47
C ARG A 100 -9.92 -3.74 16.27
N PHE A 101 -11.22 -3.70 16.55
CA PHE A 101 -11.96 -4.70 17.33
C PHE A 101 -11.35 -5.03 18.71
N GLY A 102 -10.50 -4.16 19.26
CA GLY A 102 -9.82 -4.41 20.55
C GLY A 102 -8.78 -5.54 20.53
N LEU A 103 -8.41 -6.05 19.34
CA LEU A 103 -7.53 -7.23 19.17
C LEU A 103 -6.07 -6.86 18.89
N GLY A 104 -5.71 -5.58 18.86
CA GLY A 104 -4.33 -5.13 18.65
C GLY A 104 -3.80 -5.32 17.22
N SER A 105 -4.62 -5.77 16.27
CA SER A 105 -4.16 -5.98 14.89
C SER A 105 -5.30 -5.93 13.85
N PHE A 106 -4.92 -5.74 12.59
CA PHE A 106 -5.84 -5.76 11.45
C PHE A 106 -6.36 -7.17 11.10
N LYS A 107 -5.78 -8.24 11.66
CA LYS A 107 -6.03 -9.63 11.23
C LYS A 107 -7.45 -10.11 11.50
N ALA A 108 -8.17 -9.44 12.40
CA ALA A 108 -9.59 -9.66 12.63
C ALA A 108 -10.43 -9.57 11.34
N LEU A 109 -9.99 -8.76 10.37
CA LEU A 109 -10.65 -8.60 9.08
C LEU A 109 -10.54 -9.84 8.16
N GLY A 110 -9.48 -10.65 8.32
CA GLY A 110 -9.25 -11.82 7.48
C GLY A 110 -9.84 -13.11 8.03
N GLY A 111 -9.87 -13.27 9.37
CA GLY A 111 -10.38 -14.48 10.02
C GLY A 111 -11.91 -14.65 9.97
N GLY A 112 -12.66 -13.54 9.91
CA GLY A 112 -14.13 -13.58 9.82
C GLY A 112 -14.68 -13.79 8.41
N TRP A 113 -13.84 -13.83 7.37
CA TRP A 113 -14.23 -13.88 5.95
C TRP A 113 -14.05 -15.29 5.33
N GLY A 114 -13.99 -16.33 6.16
CA GLY A 114 -13.78 -17.73 5.75
C GLY A 114 -15.02 -18.63 5.80
N GLY A 115 -16.22 -18.04 5.87
CA GLY A 115 -17.50 -18.75 5.87
C GLY A 115 -18.20 -18.70 4.52
#